data_AF-A0A6B2G4P4-F1
#
_entry.id   AF-A0A6B2G4P4-F1
#
_cell.length_a   1.000
_cell.length_b   1.000
_cell.length_c   1.000
_cell.angle_alpha   90.00
_cell.angle_beta   90.00
_cell.angle_gamma   90.00
#
_symmetry.space_group_name_H-M   'P 1'
#
loop_
_entity.id
_entity.type
_entity.pdbx_description
1 polymer ?
#
loop_
_entity_poly.entity_id
_entity_poly.type
_entity_poly.pdbx_seq_one_letter_code
_entity_poly.pdbx_strand_id
1 'polypeptide(L)'
;FEFNDIKFKDQWYLHNTGQTGGPAGIDINVLPVWRSGITGRGVVISIIDDGVDYTHPDLRKNYDPRASYDFEKKIFDSTPNEKNWVNAHGTRCAGEIAAQANNKICGVGVAYNSRIGGIKLLSINMNDSFEAYALSFQNNYIDIYSNSWGPKDDGKSYGKPGELPTEALKKG
;
A
#
# COMPACT_ATOMS: atom_id res chain seq x y z
N PHE A 1 -8.80 -5.55 22.97
CA PHE A 1 -8.30 -5.76 21.60
C PHE A 1 -6.82 -5.59 21.71
N GLU A 2 -6.09 -6.69 21.74
CA GLU A 2 -4.64 -6.66 21.78
C GLU A 2 -4.17 -7.69 20.76
N PHE A 3 -3.32 -7.25 19.85
CA PHE A 3 -2.72 -8.08 18.84
C PHE A 3 -1.44 -8.70 19.37
N ASN A 4 -1.13 -9.94 19.00
CA ASN A 4 0.10 -10.60 19.45
C ASN A 4 1.36 -10.20 18.65
N ASP A 5 1.23 -9.24 17.73
CA ASP A 5 2.28 -8.76 16.84
C ASP A 5 3.31 -7.92 17.61
N ILE A 6 4.59 -8.24 17.43
CA ILE A 6 5.70 -7.79 18.29
C ILE A 6 5.80 -6.25 18.37
N LYS A 7 5.43 -5.57 17.29
CA LYS A 7 5.56 -4.12 17.10
C LYS A 7 4.23 -3.38 17.19
N PHE A 8 3.10 -4.05 17.47
CA PHE A 8 1.81 -3.35 17.55
C PHE A 8 1.81 -2.22 18.59
N LYS A 9 2.47 -2.44 19.75
CA LYS A 9 2.66 -1.40 20.78
C LYS A 9 3.46 -0.18 20.30
N ASP A 10 4.29 -0.34 19.27
CA ASP A 10 5.12 0.72 18.69
C ASP A 10 4.32 1.50 17.61
N GLN A 11 3.20 0.97 17.10
CA GLN A 11 2.33 1.60 16.09
C GLN A 11 1.38 2.63 16.72
N TRP A 12 1.96 3.71 17.24
CA TRP A 12 1.24 4.81 17.88
C TRP A 12 0.11 5.39 17.01
N TYR A 13 0.27 5.40 15.69
CA TYR A 13 -0.73 5.91 14.76
C TYR A 13 -2.03 5.08 14.73
N LEU A 14 -2.01 3.82 15.18
CA LEU A 14 -3.20 2.95 15.31
C LEU A 14 -3.80 3.00 16.72
N HIS A 15 -2.95 3.08 17.74
CA HIS A 15 -3.33 3.16 19.13
C HIS A 15 -2.28 3.93 19.93
N ASN A 16 -2.58 5.19 20.23
CA ASN A 16 -1.70 6.08 20.97
C ASN A 16 -2.11 6.11 22.44
N THR A 17 -1.33 5.44 23.28
CA THR A 17 -1.49 5.47 24.74
C THR A 17 -0.52 6.44 25.43
N GLY A 18 0.14 7.33 24.66
CA GLY A 18 1.24 8.18 25.12
C GLY A 18 2.60 7.47 25.16
N GLN A 19 2.72 6.32 24.50
CA GLN A 19 3.92 5.46 24.57
C GLN A 19 5.19 6.11 24.00
N THR A 20 5.05 7.19 23.22
CA THR A 20 6.15 7.96 22.63
C THR A 20 6.44 9.28 23.37
N GLY A 21 5.79 9.52 24.52
CA GLY A 21 5.93 10.76 25.30
C GLY A 21 5.07 11.93 24.82
N GLY A 22 4.23 11.72 23.79
CA GLY A 22 3.22 12.69 23.35
C GLY A 22 1.86 12.52 24.04
N PRO A 23 0.89 13.40 23.76
CA PRO A 23 -0.48 13.26 24.25
C PRO A 23 -1.13 11.96 23.74
N ALA A 24 -1.79 11.22 24.64
CA ALA A 24 -2.56 10.03 24.30
C ALA A 24 -3.81 10.39 23.48
N GLY A 25 -4.29 9.44 22.66
CA GLY A 25 -5.50 9.59 21.84
C GLY A 25 -5.32 10.37 20.54
N ILE A 26 -4.09 10.81 20.22
CA ILE A 26 -3.77 11.37 18.90
C ILE A 26 -3.35 10.22 17.97
N ASP A 27 -4.35 9.54 17.41
CA ASP A 27 -4.25 8.42 16.48
C ASP A 27 -5.43 8.41 15.50
N ILE A 28 -5.49 7.46 14.56
CA ILE A 28 -6.57 7.38 13.56
C ILE A 28 -7.89 6.83 14.12
N ASN A 29 -7.97 6.51 15.41
CA ASN A 29 -9.15 5.96 16.10
C ASN A 29 -9.76 4.72 15.42
N VAL A 30 -8.92 3.76 14.99
CA VAL A 30 -9.36 2.55 14.28
C VAL A 30 -9.87 1.44 15.22
N LEU A 31 -9.51 1.47 16.50
CA LEU A 31 -9.88 0.43 17.47
C LEU A 31 -11.39 0.16 17.58
N PRO A 32 -12.29 1.17 17.65
CA PRO A 32 -13.73 0.93 17.62
C PRO A 32 -14.22 0.25 16.34
N VAL A 33 -13.59 0.54 15.18
CA VAL A 33 -13.90 -0.06 13.88
C VAL A 33 -13.52 -1.55 13.86
N TRP A 34 -12.35 -1.90 14.39
CA TRP A 34 -11.98 -3.30 14.55
C TRP A 34 -12.87 -4.04 15.55
N ARG A 35 -13.29 -3.38 16.63
CA ARG A 35 -14.24 -3.94 17.62
C ARG A 35 -15.61 -4.24 17.03
N SER A 36 -16.05 -3.51 16.00
CA SER A 36 -17.27 -3.79 15.27
C SER A 36 -17.10 -4.86 14.18
N GLY A 37 -15.91 -5.47 14.06
CA GLY A 37 -15.62 -6.54 13.12
C GLY A 37 -15.25 -6.05 11.70
N ILE A 38 -15.03 -4.75 11.52
CA ILE A 38 -14.66 -4.16 10.22
C ILE A 38 -13.14 -4.16 10.11
N THR A 39 -12.60 -4.96 9.19
CA THR A 39 -11.14 -5.21 9.08
C THR A 39 -10.63 -5.13 7.64
N GLY A 40 -11.43 -4.56 6.72
CA GLY A 40 -11.14 -4.51 5.28
C GLY A 40 -11.40 -5.81 4.51
N ARG A 41 -12.05 -6.81 5.12
CA ARG A 41 -12.34 -8.09 4.45
C ARG A 41 -13.20 -7.86 3.20
N GLY A 42 -12.77 -8.43 2.08
CA GLY A 42 -13.48 -8.33 0.80
C GLY A 42 -13.07 -7.14 -0.06
N VAL A 43 -12.24 -6.23 0.47
CA VAL A 43 -11.68 -5.10 -0.28
C VAL A 43 -10.34 -5.49 -0.89
N VAL A 44 -10.11 -5.12 -2.14
CA VAL A 44 -8.87 -5.31 -2.90
C VAL A 44 -8.21 -3.96 -3.10
N ILE A 45 -6.96 -3.84 -2.63
CA ILE A 45 -6.18 -2.61 -2.66
C ILE A 45 -4.91 -2.88 -3.44
N SER A 46 -4.41 -1.93 -4.23
CA SER A 46 -3.11 -2.06 -4.91
C SER A 46 -2.23 -0.84 -4.64
N ILE A 47 -0.96 -1.12 -4.37
CA ILE A 47 0.10 -0.12 -4.21
C ILE A 47 0.74 0.13 -5.56
N ILE A 48 0.58 1.33 -6.14
CA ILE A 48 1.31 1.70 -7.37
C ILE A 48 2.62 2.34 -6.94
N ASP A 49 3.73 1.61 -7.06
CA ASP A 49 5.02 2.05 -6.51
C ASP A 49 6.22 1.31 -7.16
N ASP A 50 7.28 1.04 -6.38
CA ASP A 50 8.49 0.31 -6.76
C ASP A 50 8.37 -1.23 -6.68
N GLY A 51 7.21 -1.72 -6.21
CA GLY A 51 6.87 -3.13 -6.08
C GLY A 51 6.41 -3.49 -4.66
N VAL A 52 5.86 -4.71 -4.52
CA VAL A 52 5.47 -5.27 -3.23
C VAL A 52 6.10 -6.65 -3.09
N ASP A 53 6.88 -6.83 -2.02
CA ASP A 53 7.44 -8.13 -1.66
C ASP A 53 6.32 -9.04 -1.15
N TYR A 54 5.79 -9.87 -2.05
CA TYR A 54 4.75 -10.84 -1.71
C TYR A 54 5.25 -11.98 -0.83
N THR A 55 6.57 -12.19 -0.76
CA THR A 55 7.16 -13.24 0.08
C THR A 55 7.28 -12.81 1.54
N HIS A 56 7.20 -11.50 1.80
CA HIS A 56 7.25 -10.94 3.14
C HIS A 56 6.24 -11.67 4.05
N PRO A 57 6.69 -12.22 5.19
CA PRO A 57 5.87 -13.13 5.98
C PRO A 57 4.62 -12.45 6.56
N ASP A 58 4.67 -11.12 6.67
CA ASP A 58 3.55 -10.29 7.12
C ASP A 58 2.57 -9.88 6.01
N LEU A 59 2.93 -10.05 4.73
CA LEU A 59 2.07 -9.69 3.59
C LEU A 59 1.54 -10.91 2.83
N ARG A 60 2.32 -11.99 2.74
CA ARG A 60 2.07 -13.14 1.87
C ARG A 60 0.65 -13.74 1.90
N LYS A 61 -0.03 -13.68 3.04
CA LYS A 61 -1.40 -14.22 3.18
C LYS A 61 -2.46 -13.30 2.57
N ASN A 62 -2.21 -12.00 2.64
CA ASN A 62 -3.10 -10.96 2.13
C ASN A 62 -2.75 -10.58 0.69
N TYR A 63 -1.56 -10.93 0.20
CA TYR A 63 -1.15 -10.67 -1.17
C TYR A 63 -2.12 -11.25 -2.20
N ASP A 64 -2.40 -10.48 -3.23
CA ASP A 64 -3.29 -10.84 -4.33
C ASP A 64 -2.61 -10.65 -5.69
N PRO A 65 -2.18 -11.75 -6.35
CA PRO A 65 -1.54 -11.68 -7.66
C PRO A 65 -2.42 -11.04 -8.75
N ARG A 66 -3.75 -11.08 -8.63
CA ARG A 66 -4.65 -10.47 -9.62
C ARG A 66 -4.66 -8.95 -9.51
N ALA A 67 -4.32 -8.40 -8.35
CA ALA A 67 -4.16 -6.97 -8.11
C ALA A 67 -2.72 -6.47 -8.38
N SER A 68 -1.85 -7.33 -8.92
CA SER A 68 -0.43 -7.04 -9.08
C SER A 68 0.07 -7.16 -10.51
N TYR A 69 0.99 -6.28 -10.90
CA TYR A 69 1.61 -6.28 -12.22
C TYR A 69 2.95 -5.54 -12.24
N ASP A 70 3.92 -6.03 -12.99
CA ASP A 70 5.15 -5.30 -13.34
C ASP A 70 5.05 -4.87 -14.81
N PHE A 71 4.90 -3.55 -15.04
CA PHE A 71 4.73 -2.98 -16.37
C PHE A 71 6.02 -2.97 -17.20
N GLU A 72 7.18 -3.04 -16.55
CA GLU A 72 8.49 -3.10 -17.20
C GLU A 72 8.69 -4.50 -17.81
N LYS A 73 8.45 -5.53 -17.00
CA LYS A 73 8.63 -6.94 -17.38
C LYS A 73 7.40 -7.55 -18.05
N LYS A 74 6.24 -6.89 -17.95
CA LYS A 74 4.93 -7.34 -18.45
C LYS A 74 4.49 -8.68 -17.88
N ILE A 75 4.67 -8.87 -16.57
CA ILE A 75 4.33 -10.10 -15.85
C ILE A 75 3.46 -9.80 -14.63
N PHE A 76 2.67 -10.80 -14.20
CA PHE A 76 1.87 -10.76 -12.97
C PHE A 76 2.72 -11.05 -11.72
N ASP A 77 3.85 -10.37 -11.62
CA ASP A 77 4.79 -10.43 -10.49
C ASP A 77 5.44 -9.06 -10.31
N SER A 78 5.00 -8.35 -9.27
CA SER A 78 5.46 -7.01 -8.92
C SER A 78 6.56 -7.01 -7.86
N THR A 79 7.27 -8.11 -7.69
CA THR A 79 8.31 -8.20 -6.64
C THR A 79 9.38 -7.13 -6.85
N PRO A 80 9.73 -6.37 -5.79
CA PRO A 80 10.77 -5.37 -5.87
C PRO A 80 12.14 -6.04 -6.07
N ASN A 81 13.13 -5.26 -6.52
CA ASN A 81 14.50 -5.76 -6.51
C ASN A 81 15.06 -5.64 -5.08
N GLU A 82 15.00 -6.73 -4.33
CA GLU A 82 15.39 -6.84 -2.92
C GLU A 82 16.85 -6.44 -2.62
N LYS A 83 17.73 -6.44 -3.64
CA LYS A 83 19.14 -6.04 -3.46
C LYS A 83 19.31 -4.52 -3.33
N ASN A 84 18.28 -3.75 -3.67
CA ASN A 84 18.32 -2.29 -3.61
C ASN A 84 17.23 -1.77 -2.67
N TRP A 85 17.66 -1.29 -1.50
CA TRP A 85 16.80 -0.73 -0.46
C TRP A 85 15.96 0.47 -0.93
N VAL A 86 16.33 1.10 -2.05
CA VAL A 86 15.51 2.14 -2.68
C VAL A 86 14.16 1.59 -3.14
N ASN A 87 14.05 0.28 -3.44
CA ASN A 87 12.81 -0.38 -3.87
C ASN A 87 11.99 -0.97 -2.70
N ALA A 88 12.14 -0.43 -1.48
CA ALA A 88 11.44 -0.92 -0.31
C ALA A 88 10.13 -0.16 -0.03
N HIS A 89 9.83 0.89 -0.80
CA HIS A 89 8.80 1.85 -0.47
C HIS A 89 7.39 1.24 -0.59
N GLY A 90 7.08 0.59 -1.72
CA GLY A 90 5.78 -0.05 -1.92
C GLY A 90 5.48 -1.16 -0.91
N THR A 91 6.51 -1.92 -0.51
CA THR A 91 6.37 -2.96 0.53
C THR A 91 6.05 -2.37 1.91
N ARG A 92 6.64 -1.21 2.25
CA ARG A 92 6.31 -0.49 3.50
C ARG A 92 4.87 0.01 3.49
N CYS A 93 4.46 0.67 2.40
CA CYS A 93 3.08 1.15 2.24
C CYS A 93 2.06 0.00 2.27
N ALA A 94 2.37 -1.14 1.64
CA ALA A 94 1.53 -2.34 1.71
C ALA A 94 1.37 -2.84 3.17
N GLY A 95 2.44 -2.78 3.97
CA GLY A 95 2.42 -3.14 5.38
C GLY A 95 1.48 -2.25 6.21
N GLU A 96 1.51 -0.93 6.00
CA GLU A 96 0.63 0.01 6.69
C GLU A 96 -0.86 -0.29 6.44
N ILE A 97 -1.20 -0.75 5.23
CA ILE A 97 -2.57 -1.10 4.85
C ILE A 97 -2.95 -2.51 5.32
N ALA A 98 -2.15 -3.52 4.98
CA ALA A 98 -2.58 -4.92 4.99
C ALA A 98 -1.58 -5.90 5.62
N ALA A 99 -0.64 -5.43 6.45
CA ALA A 99 0.12 -6.33 7.32
C ALA A 99 -0.83 -7.23 8.12
N GLN A 100 -0.50 -8.51 8.20
CA GLN A 100 -1.32 -9.52 8.85
C GLN A 100 -1.42 -9.25 10.35
N ALA A 101 -2.61 -9.47 10.90
CA ALA A 101 -2.80 -9.44 12.34
C ALA A 101 -2.59 -10.82 12.98
N ASN A 102 -2.12 -10.82 14.22
CA ASN A 102 -1.97 -11.95 15.12
C ASN A 102 -1.02 -13.05 14.63
N ASN A 103 0.06 -12.69 13.95
CA ASN A 103 1.06 -13.64 13.43
C ASN A 103 2.41 -13.58 14.16
N LYS A 104 2.55 -12.71 15.17
CA LYS A 104 3.79 -12.46 15.94
C LYS A 104 4.93 -11.88 15.10
N ILE A 105 4.62 -11.22 13.99
CA ILE A 105 5.60 -10.62 13.07
C ILE A 105 5.27 -9.14 12.97
N CYS A 106 6.29 -8.29 13.03
CA CYS A 106 6.14 -6.84 12.85
C CYS A 106 4.91 -6.27 13.59
N GLY A 107 4.06 -5.50 12.90
CA GLY A 107 2.85 -4.85 13.41
C GLY A 107 1.60 -5.33 12.69
N VAL A 108 0.60 -4.46 12.56
CA VAL A 108 -0.71 -4.76 11.97
C VAL A 108 -1.08 -3.68 10.97
N GLY A 109 -1.66 -4.06 9.83
CA GLY A 109 -2.20 -3.11 8.85
C GLY A 109 -3.57 -2.58 9.28
N VAL A 110 -3.91 -1.36 8.86
CA VAL A 110 -5.24 -0.76 9.14
C VAL A 110 -6.39 -1.68 8.71
N ALA A 111 -6.25 -2.29 7.53
CA ALA A 111 -7.17 -3.22 6.89
C ALA A 111 -6.55 -4.62 6.79
N TYR A 112 -6.11 -5.19 7.92
CA TYR A 112 -5.35 -6.44 8.01
C TYR A 112 -6.03 -7.72 7.46
N ASN A 113 -7.29 -7.68 7.00
CA ASN A 113 -7.95 -8.78 6.26
C ASN A 113 -8.32 -8.39 4.82
N SER A 114 -7.88 -7.24 4.32
CA SER A 114 -8.00 -6.87 2.90
C SER A 114 -7.05 -7.69 2.03
N ARG A 115 -7.27 -7.64 0.72
CA ARG A 115 -6.32 -8.11 -0.29
C ARG A 115 -5.42 -6.97 -0.70
N ILE A 116 -4.12 -7.26 -0.86
CA ILE A 116 -3.13 -6.25 -1.24
C ILE A 116 -2.33 -6.70 -2.46
N GLY A 117 -2.31 -5.88 -3.51
CA GLY A 117 -1.49 -6.05 -4.70
C GLY A 117 -0.37 -5.01 -4.78
N GLY A 118 0.50 -5.19 -5.76
CA GLY A 118 1.53 -4.22 -6.13
C GLY A 118 1.54 -3.98 -7.63
N ILE A 119 1.44 -2.72 -8.04
CA ILE A 119 1.67 -2.31 -9.42
C ILE A 119 3.02 -1.62 -9.47
N LYS A 120 3.98 -2.25 -10.13
CA LYS A 120 5.33 -1.72 -10.21
C LYS A 120 5.46 -0.78 -11.40
N LEU A 121 5.56 0.52 -11.08
CA LEU A 121 5.65 1.63 -12.03
C LEU A 121 6.95 2.44 -11.85
N LEU A 122 7.45 2.61 -10.62
CA LEU A 122 8.53 3.57 -10.32
C LEU A 122 9.95 3.10 -10.70
N SER A 123 10.11 1.91 -11.30
CA SER A 123 11.40 1.44 -11.83
C SER A 123 11.66 1.85 -13.29
N ILE A 124 10.75 2.58 -13.94
CA ILE A 124 10.79 2.89 -15.38
C ILE A 124 11.04 4.37 -15.66
N ASN A 125 11.44 4.70 -16.89
CA ASN A 125 11.26 6.05 -17.45
C ASN A 125 9.76 6.28 -17.64
N MET A 126 9.07 6.68 -16.58
CA MET A 126 7.63 6.86 -16.54
C MET A 126 7.20 7.78 -17.67
N ASN A 127 6.16 7.38 -18.41
CA ASN A 127 5.53 8.20 -19.42
C ASN A 127 4.02 8.16 -19.23
N ASP A 128 3.34 9.06 -19.93
CA ASP A 128 1.90 9.27 -19.83
C ASP A 128 1.08 7.98 -20.00
N SER A 129 1.47 7.12 -20.94
CA SER A 129 0.77 5.87 -21.19
C SER A 129 0.95 4.85 -20.06
N PHE A 130 2.16 4.70 -19.52
CA PHE A 130 2.38 3.78 -18.40
C PHE A 130 1.65 4.21 -17.13
N GLU A 131 1.65 5.51 -16.83
CA GLU A 131 0.89 6.07 -15.72
C GLU A 131 -0.61 5.79 -15.90
N ALA A 132 -1.16 6.03 -17.10
CA ALA A 132 -2.57 5.75 -17.39
C ALA A 132 -2.94 4.26 -17.25
N TYR A 133 -2.08 3.36 -17.73
CA TYR A 133 -2.31 1.93 -17.60
C TYR A 133 -2.24 1.46 -16.15
N ALA A 134 -1.32 1.98 -15.35
CA ALA A 134 -1.23 1.66 -13.93
C ALA A 134 -2.47 2.12 -13.17
N LEU A 135 -2.92 3.35 -13.42
CA LEU A 135 -4.11 3.94 -12.79
C LEU A 135 -5.42 3.27 -13.23
N SER A 136 -5.42 2.53 -14.35
CA SER A 136 -6.61 1.83 -14.86
C SER A 136 -6.51 0.30 -14.82
N PHE A 137 -5.43 -0.24 -14.25
CA PHE A 137 -5.17 -1.67 -14.25
C PHE A 137 -6.19 -2.39 -13.38
N GLN A 138 -7.02 -3.26 -13.96
CA GLN A 138 -8.00 -4.07 -13.21
C GLN A 138 -9.04 -3.23 -12.44
N ASN A 139 -9.51 -2.09 -12.98
CA ASN A 139 -10.53 -1.23 -12.34
C ASN A 139 -11.85 -1.93 -11.97
N ASN A 140 -12.19 -3.04 -12.66
CA ASN A 140 -13.36 -3.84 -12.32
C ASN A 140 -13.11 -4.81 -11.13
N TYR A 141 -11.94 -4.75 -10.50
CA TYR A 141 -11.51 -5.68 -9.45
C TYR A 141 -10.80 -5.01 -8.29
N ILE A 142 -9.90 -4.06 -8.54
CA ILE A 142 -9.20 -3.30 -7.50
C ILE A 142 -10.13 -2.17 -7.06
N ASP A 143 -10.39 -2.09 -5.76
CA ASP A 143 -11.29 -1.09 -5.19
C ASP A 143 -10.56 0.23 -4.87
N ILE A 144 -9.27 0.14 -4.50
CA ILE A 144 -8.48 1.30 -4.06
C ILE A 144 -7.06 1.21 -4.64
N TYR A 145 -6.59 2.32 -5.22
CA TYR A 145 -5.20 2.51 -5.63
C TYR A 145 -4.50 3.48 -4.67
N SER A 146 -3.39 3.06 -4.08
CA SER A 146 -2.56 3.90 -3.21
C SER A 146 -1.30 4.34 -3.96
N ASN A 147 -1.08 5.66 -4.00
CA ASN A 147 -0.05 6.29 -4.82
C ASN A 147 0.71 7.32 -3.98
N SER A 148 2.01 7.11 -3.78
CA SER A 148 2.88 8.00 -3.01
C SER A 148 4.02 8.52 -3.89
N TRP A 149 3.67 9.03 -5.07
CA TRP A 149 4.57 9.56 -6.09
C TRP A 149 3.92 10.74 -6.81
N GLY A 150 4.72 11.53 -7.53
CA GLY A 150 4.25 12.71 -8.24
C GLY A 150 5.41 13.55 -8.78
N PRO A 151 5.16 14.83 -9.09
CA PRO A 151 6.22 15.78 -9.43
C PRO A 151 7.26 15.90 -8.31
N LYS A 152 8.43 16.48 -8.62
CA LYS A 152 9.49 16.68 -7.63
C LYS A 152 9.04 17.67 -6.54
N ASP A 153 9.24 17.29 -5.28
CA ASP A 153 8.98 18.14 -4.11
C ASP A 153 10.13 19.13 -3.82
N ASP A 154 10.56 19.89 -4.84
CA ASP A 154 11.67 20.85 -4.74
C ASP A 154 11.22 22.31 -4.54
N GLY A 155 9.91 22.54 -4.41
CA GLY A 155 9.30 23.86 -4.30
C GLY A 155 9.39 24.72 -5.58
N LYS A 156 9.77 24.12 -6.71
CA LYS A 156 9.98 24.80 -8.01
C LYS A 156 9.28 24.09 -9.17
N SER A 157 9.05 22.79 -9.02
CA SER A 157 8.38 21.96 -10.01
C SER A 157 6.87 22.07 -9.87
N TYR A 158 6.19 22.30 -10.99
CA TYR A 158 4.74 22.19 -11.11
C TYR A 158 4.43 21.09 -12.12
N GLY A 159 3.64 20.10 -11.72
CA GLY A 159 3.25 19.00 -12.57
C GLY A 159 1.81 18.59 -12.31
N LYS A 160 1.22 17.94 -13.31
CA LYS A 160 -0.10 17.33 -13.27
C LYS A 160 -0.06 16.06 -14.11
N PRO A 161 -1.03 15.14 -13.94
CA PRO A 161 -1.18 14.03 -14.86
C PRO A 161 -1.35 14.56 -16.29
N GLY A 162 -0.75 13.89 -17.28
CA GLY A 162 -0.97 14.25 -18.68
C GLY A 162 -2.34 13.78 -19.17
N GLU A 163 -2.54 13.73 -20.49
CA GLU A 163 -3.87 13.50 -21.06
C GLU A 163 -4.38 12.08 -20.77
N LEU A 164 -3.55 11.05 -20.96
CA LEU A 164 -3.99 9.66 -20.79
C LEU A 164 -4.29 9.31 -19.32
N PRO A 165 -3.44 9.65 -18.32
CA PRO A 165 -3.74 9.46 -16.91
C PRO A 165 -4.96 10.26 -16.46
N THR A 166 -5.14 11.48 -16.98
CA THR A 166 -6.34 12.28 -16.70
C THR A 166 -7.61 11.55 -17.18
N GLU A 167 -7.58 10.96 -18.38
CA GLU A 167 -8.69 10.18 -18.89
C GLU A 167 -8.87 8.84 -18.16
N ALA A 168 -7.80 8.21 -17.69
CA ALA A 168 -7.87 7.02 -16.84
C ALA A 168 -8.62 7.34 -15.53
N LEU A 169 -8.19 8.38 -14.81
CA LEU A 169 -8.81 8.81 -13.55
C LEU A 169 -10.30 9.16 -13.70
N LYS A 170 -10.71 9.71 -14.85
CA LYS A 170 -12.13 10.01 -15.12
C LYS A 170 -12.99 8.76 -15.32
N LYS A 171 -12.39 7.65 -15.74
CA LYS A 171 -13.09 6.40 -16.03
C LYS A 171 -13.27 5.51 -14.78
N GLY A 172 -12.65 5.91 -13.66
CA GLY A 172 -12.60 5.14 -12.42
C GLY A 172 -11.52 4.09 -12.52
#